data_AF-A0AAP0NKN8-F1
#
_entry.id   AF-A0AAP0NKN8-F1
#
_cell.length_a   1.000
_cell.length_b   1.000
_cell.length_c   1.000
_cell.angle_alpha   90.00
_cell.angle_beta   90.00
_cell.angle_gamma   90.00
#
_symmetry.space_group_name_H-M   'P 1'
#
loop_
_entity.id
_entity.type
_entity.pdbx_description
1 polymer ?
#
loop_
_entity_poly.entity_id
_entity_poly.type
_entity_poly.pdbx_seq_one_letter_code
_entity_poly.pdbx_strand_id
1 'polypeptide(L)'
;MLRVYNGALQYYQAQVVDPNIYNRWFRLNVVHNVNLSRVRVYIDGVQKLSVSGRGGTSHYFKVGVYTQNNPSSYMESRWRDIKIFKKN
;
A
#
# COMPACT_ATOMS: atom_id res chain seq x y z
N MET A 1 -5.18 -0.86 3.82
CA MET A 1 -4.96 -1.45 2.48
C MET A 1 -4.73 -0.30 1.52
N LEU A 2 -3.74 -0.44 0.64
CA LEU A 2 -3.58 0.49 -0.47
C LEU A 2 -4.45 0.01 -1.64
N ARG A 3 -5.15 0.95 -2.27
CA ARG A 3 -6.07 0.71 -3.39
C ARG A 3 -5.75 1.68 -4.51
N VAL A 4 -6.14 1.35 -5.72
CA VAL A 4 -5.94 2.22 -6.89
C VAL A 4 -7.30 2.63 -7.43
N TYR A 5 -7.53 3.94 -7.56
CA TYR A 5 -8.73 4.51 -8.16
C TYR A 5 -8.32 5.64 -9.09
N ASN A 6 -8.73 5.54 -10.37
CA ASN A 6 -8.47 6.58 -11.39
C ASN A 6 -7.00 7.05 -11.43
N GLY A 7 -6.06 6.11 -11.35
CA GLY A 7 -4.62 6.41 -11.35
C GLY A 7 -4.02 6.84 -10.02
N ALA A 8 -4.83 7.16 -9.01
CA ALA A 8 -4.36 7.52 -7.67
C ALA A 8 -4.21 6.29 -6.78
N LEU A 9 -3.09 6.20 -6.07
CA LEU A 9 -2.90 5.29 -4.95
C LEU A 9 -3.54 5.89 -3.70
N GLN A 10 -4.45 5.15 -3.07
CA GLN A 10 -5.21 5.61 -1.91
C GLN A 10 -5.09 4.65 -0.73
N TYR A 11 -5.13 5.18 0.48
CA TYR A 11 -5.39 4.41 1.68
C TYR A 11 -6.89 4.18 1.83
N TYR A 12 -7.32 2.94 1.57
CA TYR A 12 -8.74 2.60 1.37
C TYR A 12 -9.38 3.53 0.33
N GLN A 13 -10.43 4.28 0.70
CA GLN A 13 -11.09 5.30 -0.13
C GLN A 13 -11.05 6.68 0.55
N ALA A 14 -10.14 6.86 1.52
CA ALA A 14 -10.18 8.01 2.41
C ALA A 14 -9.11 9.06 2.08
N GLN A 15 -7.88 8.63 1.77
CA GLN A 15 -6.75 9.54 1.62
C GLN A 15 -5.90 9.15 0.42
N VAL A 16 -5.59 10.12 -0.44
CA VAL A 16 -4.62 9.98 -1.54
C VAL A 16 -3.21 9.91 -0.96
N VAL A 17 -2.47 8.89 -1.35
CA VAL A 17 -1.05 8.67 -1.01
C VAL A 17 -0.16 9.17 -2.13
N ASP A 18 -0.54 8.88 -3.37
CA ASP A 18 0.12 9.37 -4.58
C ASP A 18 -0.96 9.56 -5.67
N PRO A 19 -1.07 10.75 -6.29
CA PRO A 19 -2.16 11.02 -7.23
C PRO A 19 -1.99 10.36 -8.59
N ASN A 20 -0.80 9.89 -8.96
CA ASN A 20 -0.57 9.31 -10.29
C ASN A 20 0.48 8.20 -10.25
N ILE A 21 0.03 6.95 -10.34
CA ILE A 21 0.90 5.76 -10.32
C ILE A 21 0.87 4.92 -11.59
N TYR A 22 0.06 5.28 -12.58
CA TYR A 22 -0.03 4.50 -13.82
C TYR A 22 1.23 4.63 -14.68
N ASN A 23 1.53 3.55 -15.41
CA ASN A 23 2.59 3.48 -16.41
C ASN A 23 3.99 3.90 -15.93
N ARG A 24 4.27 3.77 -14.62
CA ARG A 24 5.58 4.06 -14.04
C ARG A 24 5.99 3.03 -13.00
N TRP A 25 7.29 2.84 -12.86
CA TRP A 25 7.87 2.14 -11.71
C TRP A 25 8.07 3.12 -10.56
N PHE A 26 7.79 2.67 -9.35
CA PHE A 26 8.07 3.42 -8.12
C PHE A 26 8.41 2.45 -6.99
N ARG A 27 9.20 2.90 -6.02
CA ARG A 27 9.51 2.12 -4.84
C ARG A 27 8.43 2.33 -3.79
N LEU A 28 7.70 1.26 -3.47
CA LEU A 28 6.73 1.22 -2.38
C LEU A 28 7.36 0.61 -1.13
N ASN A 29 7.33 1.32 -0.01
CA ASN A 29 7.61 0.74 1.30
C ASN A 29 6.39 0.89 2.21
N VAL A 30 5.95 -0.22 2.79
CA VAL A 30 4.90 -0.25 3.82
C VAL A 30 5.52 -0.79 5.09
N VAL A 31 5.54 0.03 6.15
CA VAL A 31 6.12 -0.32 7.44
C VAL A 31 5.00 -0.35 8.48
N HIS A 32 4.80 -1.50 9.11
CA HIS A 32 3.89 -1.63 10.24
C HIS A 32 4.70 -1.79 11.54
N ASN A 33 4.73 -0.73 12.35
CA ASN A 33 5.21 -0.80 13.71
C ASN A 33 4.06 -1.25 14.61
N VAL A 34 4.04 -2.55 14.91
CA VAL A 34 2.97 -3.19 15.70
C VAL A 34 2.91 -2.66 17.13
N ASN A 35 4.05 -2.39 17.76
CA ASN A 35 4.12 -1.90 19.15
C ASN A 35 3.47 -0.52 19.30
N LEU A 36 3.66 0.36 18.32
CA LEU A 36 3.08 1.69 18.30
C LEU A 36 1.72 1.74 17.59
N SER A 37 1.19 0.59 17.14
CA SER A 37 0.02 0.50 16.26
C SER A 37 0.05 1.56 15.17
N ARG A 38 1.14 1.58 14.38
CA ARG A 38 1.38 2.64 13.38
C ARG A 38 1.81 2.05 12.04
N VAL A 39 1.09 2.42 10.98
CA VAL A 39 1.44 2.10 9.60
C VAL A 39 1.96 3.34 8.91
N ARG A 40 3.13 3.23 8.28
CA ARG A 40 3.71 4.27 7.42
C ARG A 40 3.88 3.77 6.00
N VAL A 41 3.59 4.62 5.04
CA VAL A 41 3.77 4.33 3.61
C VAL A 41 4.68 5.36 2.99
N TYR A 42 5.63 4.87 2.20
CA TYR A 42 6.60 5.68 1.49
C TYR A 42 6.52 5.38 0.00
N ILE A 43 6.64 6.43 -0.81
CA ILE A 43 6.77 6.36 -2.26
C ILE A 43 8.11 6.99 -2.61
N ASP A 44 8.96 6.22 -3.28
CA ASP A 44 10.32 6.63 -3.67
C ASP A 44 11.18 7.12 -2.48
N GLY A 45 10.95 6.53 -1.30
CA GLY A 45 11.62 6.88 -0.05
C GLY A 45 11.02 8.08 0.70
N VAL A 46 10.06 8.80 0.12
CA VAL A 46 9.39 9.93 0.77
C VAL A 46 8.16 9.41 1.53
N GLN A 47 8.03 9.75 2.82
CA GLN A 47 6.85 9.38 3.60
C GLN A 47 5.62 10.11 3.07
N LYS A 48 4.61 9.36 2.64
CA LYS A 48 3.34 9.90 2.12
C LYS A 48 2.16 9.68 3.07
N LEU A 49 2.27 8.71 3.98
CA LEU A 49 1.19 8.37 4.91
C LEU A 49 1.76 7.93 6.28
N SER A 50 1.09 8.32 7.36
CA SER A 50 1.33 7.84 8.73
C SER A 50 0.00 7.74 9.48
N VAL A 51 -0.54 6.54 9.63
CA VAL A 51 -1.89 6.29 10.17
C VAL A 51 -1.87 5.21 11.23
N SER A 52 -2.81 5.25 12.17
CA SER A 52 -2.95 4.20 13.18
C SER A 52 -3.20 2.83 12.53
N GLY A 53 -2.68 1.79 13.15
CA GLY A 53 -2.99 0.40 12.83
C GLY A 53 -4.47 0.13 13.09
N ARG A 54 -5.00 -0.95 12.48
CA ARG A 54 -6.42 -1.34 12.60
C ARG A 54 -6.65 -2.43 13.65
N GLY A 55 -5.73 -2.55 14.63
CA GLY A 55 -5.76 -3.61 15.64
C GLY A 55 -5.45 -4.99 15.09
N GLY A 56 -5.71 -6.02 15.91
CA GLY A 56 -5.40 -7.43 15.63
C GLY A 56 -4.11 -7.89 16.31
N THR A 57 -3.99 -9.21 16.49
CA THR A 57 -2.83 -9.87 17.14
C THR A 57 -1.91 -10.58 16.14
N SER A 58 -2.35 -10.73 14.90
CA SER A 58 -1.59 -11.37 13.82
C SER A 58 -1.64 -10.49 12.57
N HIS A 59 -0.49 -10.35 11.92
CA HIS A 59 -0.31 -9.50 10.75
C HIS A 59 0.56 -10.20 9.71
N TYR A 60 0.20 -10.01 8.45
CA TYR A 60 0.95 -10.51 7.30
C TYR A 60 0.80 -9.52 6.14
N PHE A 61 1.81 -9.48 5.27
CA PHE A 61 1.77 -8.65 4.07
C PHE A 61 1.09 -9.42 2.92
N LYS A 62 0.32 -8.70 2.11
CA LYS A 62 -0.19 -9.17 0.82
C LYS A 62 0.14 -8.13 -0.23
N VAL A 63 0.46 -8.59 -1.44
CA VAL A 63 0.77 -7.73 -2.58
C VAL A 63 0.27 -8.39 -3.86
N GLY A 64 -0.20 -7.60 -4.82
CA GLY A 64 -0.78 -8.10 -6.08
C GLY A 64 -2.09 -7.39 -6.42
N VAL A 65 -2.85 -8.01 -7.32
CA VAL A 65 -4.20 -7.56 -7.69
C VAL A 65 -5.21 -8.14 -6.71
N TYR A 66 -6.03 -7.28 -6.12
CA TYR A 66 -7.13 -7.71 -5.27
C TYR A 66 -8.38 -6.89 -5.60
N THR A 67 -9.29 -7.49 -6.35
CA THR A 67 -10.57 -6.88 -6.78
C THR A 67 -11.32 -6.30 -5.59
N GLN A 68 -11.70 -5.03 -5.70
CA GLN A 68 -12.57 -4.35 -4.74
C GLN A 68 -13.95 -4.14 -5.37
N ASN A 69 -14.62 -3.04 -5.03
CA ASN A 69 -15.93 -2.68 -5.59
C ASN A 69 -15.76 -2.14 -7.02
N ASN A 70 -16.75 -2.39 -7.88
CA ASN A 70 -16.85 -1.85 -9.25
C ASN A 70 -15.58 -2.11 -10.09
N PRO A 71 -15.23 -3.39 -10.35
CA PRO A 71 -14.01 -3.73 -11.06
C PRO A 71 -14.05 -3.26 -12.52
N SER A 72 -12.87 -2.93 -13.05
CA SER A 72 -12.66 -2.83 -14.49
C SER A 72 -12.61 -4.22 -15.12
N SER A 73 -12.83 -4.29 -16.44
CA SER A 73 -12.67 -5.53 -17.21
C SER A 73 -11.23 -6.07 -17.21
N TYR A 74 -10.26 -5.23 -16.87
CA TYR A 74 -8.86 -5.59 -16.75
C TYR A 74 -8.22 -4.95 -15.53
N MET A 75 -7.56 -5.76 -14.70
CA MET A 75 -6.86 -5.33 -13.50
C MET A 75 -5.48 -5.99 -13.46
N GLU A 76 -4.44 -5.18 -13.59
CA GLU A 76 -3.06 -5.66 -13.55
C GLU A 76 -2.24 -4.83 -12.55
N SER A 77 -1.31 -5.51 -11.87
CA SER A 77 -0.22 -4.85 -11.16
C SER A 77 1.05 -5.64 -11.41
N ARG A 78 2.15 -4.93 -11.68
CA ARG A 78 3.47 -5.53 -11.92
C ARG A 78 4.38 -5.19 -10.76
N TRP A 79 5.10 -6.20 -10.28
CA TRP A 79 5.97 -6.09 -9.12
C TRP A 79 7.32 -6.74 -9.42
N ARG A 80 8.38 -6.13 -8.89
CA ARG A 80 9.75 -6.66 -8.91
C ARG A 80 10.45 -6.30 -7.61
N ASP A 81 11.51 -7.01 -7.28
CA ASP A 81 12.35 -6.74 -6.10
C ASP A 81 11.57 -6.73 -4.77
N ILE A 82 10.58 -7.62 -4.63
CA ILE A 82 9.78 -7.74 -3.41
C ILE A 82 10.63 -8.29 -2.29
N LYS A 83 10.76 -7.53 -1.19
CA LYS A 83 11.47 -7.92 0.02
C LYS A 83 10.59 -7.70 1.24
N ILE A 84 10.53 -8.70 2.11
CA ILE A 84 9.79 -8.64 3.37
C ILE A 84 10.78 -8.76 4.50
N PHE A 85 10.75 -7.79 5.42
CA PHE A 85 11.62 -7.75 6.59
C PHE A 85 10.76 -7.78 7.85
N LYS A 86 11.29 -8.45 8.88
CA LYS A 86 10.76 -8.40 10.24
C LYS A 86 11.88 -7.87 11.14
N LYS A 87 11.54 -6.93 12.03
CA LYS A 87 12.47 -6.51 13.08
C LYS A 87 12.62 -7.67 14.07
N ASN A 88 13.86 -8.09 14.30
CA ASN A 88 14.22 -9.03 15.37
C ASN A 88 14.14 -8.34 16.73
#